data_AF-X6LA90-F1
#
_entry.id   AF-X6LA90-F1
#
_cell.length_a   1.000
_cell.length_b   1.000
_cell.length_c   1.000
_cell.angle_alpha   90.00
_cell.angle_beta   90.00
_cell.angle_gamma   90.00
#
_symmetry.space_group_name_H-M   'P 1'
#
loop_
_entity.id
_entity.type
_entity.pdbx_description
1 polymer ?
#
loop_
_entity_poly.entity_id
_entity_poly.type
_entity_poly.pdbx_seq_one_letter_code
_entity_poly.pdbx_strand_id
1 'polypeptide(L)'
;MSISHSPAWRPSFRYYNKYTALTGFILCFVLMLATSWLYALLTFGLGIGICCYILYTKPDVYWGSALDSRAKYKANKAVLDLVDFKYHVKNYQPSFLVLCGDPESRLPLVKFVHTLRHANGTTVYSNIVIGKFHDHAASSGNNADSYLPRHLKIRAFYHKIVAPNLKNGVDALMQLNGLGKLKTNVLVMGFKNAGINSHQMLKLWTLTKKRKKIDSPMKNMWNYWEIAWLAYIHIYIYI
;
A
#
# COMPACT_ATOMS: atom_id res chain seq x y z
N MET A 1 18.49 10.68 21.01
CA MET A 1 18.78 10.12 19.67
C MET A 1 19.21 8.65 19.71
N SER A 2 20.10 8.23 20.63
CA SER A 2 20.49 6.82 20.80
C SER A 2 19.35 5.91 21.34
N ILE A 3 18.54 6.39 22.30
CA ILE A 3 17.38 5.63 22.83
C ILE A 3 16.22 5.54 21.83
N SER A 4 16.12 6.53 20.93
CA SER A 4 14.98 6.69 20.03
C SER A 4 15.17 5.97 18.69
N HIS A 5 16.20 5.11 18.56
CA HIS A 5 16.59 4.40 17.34
C HIS A 5 16.53 5.29 16.10
N SER A 6 17.13 6.48 16.18
CA SER A 6 17.18 7.36 15.01
C SER A 6 18.02 6.67 13.92
N PRO A 7 17.47 6.45 12.72
CA PRO A 7 18.13 5.67 11.67
C PRO A 7 19.45 6.29 11.19
N ALA A 8 19.60 7.61 11.34
CA ALA A 8 20.81 8.34 10.95
C ALA A 8 21.90 8.36 12.05
N TRP A 9 21.59 7.89 13.27
CA TRP A 9 22.53 7.97 14.40
C TRP A 9 23.44 6.74 14.46
N ARG A 10 24.72 6.91 14.08
CA ARG A 10 25.78 5.89 14.16
C ARG A 10 26.98 6.42 14.94
N PRO A 11 26.97 6.36 16.28
CA PRO A 11 28.10 6.83 17.07
C PRO A 11 29.30 5.90 16.81
N SER A 12 30.32 6.39 16.11
CA SER A 12 31.56 5.66 15.85
C SER A 12 32.62 5.87 16.95
N PHE A 13 32.37 6.80 17.87
CA PHE A 13 33.32 7.15 18.92
C PHE A 13 33.37 6.09 20.03
N ARG A 14 34.56 5.56 20.32
CA ARG A 14 34.79 4.43 21.22
C ARG A 14 34.29 4.65 22.65
N TYR A 15 34.38 5.87 23.17
CA TYR A 15 33.95 6.20 24.55
C TYR A 15 32.55 6.81 24.62
N TYR A 16 31.77 6.76 23.53
CA TYR A 16 30.40 7.23 23.56
C TYR A 16 29.51 6.26 24.35
N ASN A 17 28.90 6.75 25.43
CA ASN A 17 27.84 6.05 26.16
C ASN A 17 26.64 6.98 26.35
N LYS A 18 25.45 6.47 26.03
CA LYS A 18 24.17 7.17 26.18
C LYS A 18 23.93 7.64 27.62
N TYR A 19 24.38 6.86 28.60
CA TYR A 19 24.23 7.20 30.01
C TYR A 19 25.17 8.34 30.43
N THR A 20 26.41 8.39 29.91
CA THR A 20 27.35 9.49 30.18
C THR A 20 26.85 10.81 29.60
N ALA A 21 26.22 10.78 28.43
CA ALA A 21 25.56 11.97 27.87
C ALA A 21 24.38 12.43 28.75
N LEU A 22 23.61 11.48 29.29
CA LEU A 22 22.50 11.78 30.19
C LEU A 22 22.98 12.39 31.52
N THR A 23 24.04 11.84 32.12
CA THR A 23 24.62 12.39 33.35
C THR A 23 25.18 13.79 33.12
N GLY A 24 25.83 14.05 31.98
CA GLY A 24 26.28 15.39 31.61
C GLY A 24 25.13 16.38 31.44
N PHE A 25 24.03 15.97 30.81
CA PHE A 25 22.82 16.79 30.69
C PHE A 25 22.20 17.12 32.05
N ILE A 26 22.06 16.12 32.93
CA ILE A 26 21.52 16.32 34.29
C ILE A 26 22.41 17.25 35.10
N LEU A 27 23.73 17.03 35.05
CA LEU A 27 24.70 17.87 35.75
C LEU A 27 24.59 19.33 35.27
N CYS A 28 24.52 19.55 33.96
CA CYS A 28 24.33 20.88 33.37
C CYS A 28 23.02 21.53 33.85
N PHE A 29 21.92 20.77 33.85
CA PHE A 29 20.63 21.25 34.32
C PHE A 29 20.64 21.66 35.79
N VAL A 30 21.25 20.85 36.66
CA VAL A 30 21.39 21.16 38.10
C VAL A 30 22.21 22.43 38.31
N LEU A 31 23.32 22.61 37.58
CA LEU A 31 24.14 23.82 37.66
C LEU A 31 23.38 25.08 37.20
N MET A 32 22.55 24.97 36.15
CA MET A 32 21.70 26.09 35.71
C MET A 32 20.69 26.50 36.79
N LEU A 33 20.05 25.53 37.44
CA LEU A 33 19.11 25.78 38.54
C LEU A 33 19.80 26.36 39.78
N ALA A 34 21.01 25.88 40.10
CA ALA A 34 21.78 26.35 41.25
C ALA A 34 22.20 27.82 41.13
N THR A 35 22.51 28.28 39.90
CA THR A 35 22.84 29.69 39.66
C THR A 35 21.60 30.57 39.67
N SER A 36 20.58 30.25 38.87
CA SER A 36 19.35 31.04 38.83
C SER A 36 18.19 30.29 38.17
N TRP A 37 17.15 30.02 38.96
CA TRP A 37 16.00 29.24 38.50
C TRP A 37 15.16 29.99 37.44
N LEU A 38 15.06 31.33 37.51
CA LEU A 38 14.30 32.15 36.56
C LEU A 38 14.88 32.09 35.14
N TYR A 39 16.20 32.26 35.00
CA TYR A 39 16.86 32.21 33.68
C TYR A 39 16.87 30.78 33.11
N ALA A 40 16.95 29.76 33.96
CA ALA A 40 16.77 28.37 33.53
C ALA A 40 15.38 28.15 32.94
N LEU A 41 14.31 28.60 33.60
CA LEU A 41 12.95 28.47 33.07
C LEU A 41 12.78 29.22 31.74
N LEU A 42 13.32 30.44 31.63
CA LEU A 42 13.27 31.23 30.40
C LEU A 42 13.96 30.54 29.22
N THR A 43 15.17 30.02 29.43
CA THR A 43 15.94 29.33 28.37
C THR A 43 15.28 28.03 27.90
N PHE A 44 14.74 27.22 28.82
CA PHE A 44 13.96 26.04 28.45
C PHE A 44 12.67 26.41 27.72
N GLY A 45 11.96 27.44 28.19
CA GLY A 45 10.75 27.95 27.55
C GLY A 45 11.01 28.41 26.12
N LEU A 46 12.07 29.19 25.90
CA LEU A 46 12.49 29.61 24.56
C LEU A 46 12.89 28.42 23.68
N GLY A 47 13.67 27.48 24.21
CA GLY A 47 14.07 26.27 23.47
C GLY A 47 12.88 25.42 23.02
N ILE A 48 11.93 25.16 23.94
CA ILE A 48 10.69 24.45 23.63
C ILE A 48 9.85 25.23 22.63
N GLY A 49 9.71 26.55 22.81
CA GLY A 49 8.97 27.42 21.90
C GLY A 49 9.50 27.35 20.46
N ILE A 50 10.82 27.41 20.28
CA ILE A 50 11.46 27.28 18.97
C ILE A 50 11.23 25.87 18.38
N CYS A 51 11.40 24.81 19.18
CA CYS A 51 11.14 23.45 18.72
C CYS A 51 9.68 23.26 18.29
N CYS A 52 8.72 23.73 19.08
CA CYS A 52 7.29 23.70 18.76
C CYS A 52 7.00 24.50 17.48
N TYR A 53 7.59 25.68 17.32
CA TYR A 53 7.46 26.49 16.13
C TYR A 53 7.94 25.75 14.88
N ILE A 54 9.13 25.13 14.92
CA ILE A 54 9.67 24.36 13.78
C ILE A 54 8.76 23.16 13.46
N LEU A 55 8.30 22.43 14.48
CA LEU A 55 7.43 21.26 14.30
C LEU A 55 6.05 21.62 13.75
N TYR A 56 5.53 22.80 14.07
CA TYR A 56 4.26 23.30 13.56
C TYR A 56 4.38 23.82 12.13
N THR A 57 5.38 24.68 11.87
CA THR A 57 5.55 25.34 10.58
C THR A 57 5.93 24.37 9.47
N LYS A 58 6.61 23.24 9.80
CA LYS A 58 7.10 22.23 8.83
C LYS A 58 7.61 22.90 7.54
N PRO A 59 8.58 23.82 7.63
CA PRO A 59 9.05 24.54 6.45
C PRO A 59 9.52 23.54 5.40
N ASP A 60 9.25 23.81 4.12
CA ASP A 60 9.79 23.02 3.03
C ASP A 60 11.28 23.34 2.90
N VAL A 61 12.11 22.42 3.40
CA VAL A 61 13.55 22.63 3.51
C VAL A 61 14.31 21.82 2.47
N TYR A 62 15.29 22.45 1.81
CA TYR A 62 16.12 21.79 0.80
C TYR A 62 17.18 20.84 1.37
N TRP A 63 17.48 20.94 2.67
CA TRP A 63 18.29 19.95 3.38
C TRP A 63 17.37 18.90 4.02
N GLY A 64 17.72 17.62 3.84
CA GLY A 64 16.85 16.50 4.19
C GLY A 64 16.30 16.54 5.62
N SER A 65 15.02 16.16 5.78
CA SER A 65 14.33 16.15 7.06
C SER A 65 14.61 14.87 7.86
N ALA A 66 14.95 15.04 9.13
CA ALA A 66 15.10 13.93 10.08
C ALA A 66 13.76 13.21 10.34
N LEU A 67 12.63 13.93 10.25
CA LEU A 67 11.29 13.35 10.44
C LEU A 67 10.93 12.43 9.28
N ASP A 68 11.24 12.82 8.05
CA ASP A 68 10.97 12.01 6.86
C ASP A 68 11.84 10.75 6.84
N SER A 69 13.11 10.90 7.22
CA SER A 69 14.03 9.77 7.39
C SER A 69 13.52 8.77 8.43
N ARG A 70 12.98 9.28 9.55
CA ARG A 70 12.36 8.45 10.59
C ARG A 70 11.08 7.77 10.09
N ALA A 71 10.24 8.47 9.33
CA ALA A 71 9.04 7.89 8.74
C ALA A 71 9.38 6.75 7.78
N LYS A 72 10.38 6.94 6.91
CA LYS A 72 10.88 5.89 6.00
C LYS A 72 11.43 4.69 6.75
N TYR A 73 12.22 4.91 7.79
CA TYR A 73 12.72 3.81 8.63
C TYR A 73 11.58 3.03 9.30
N LYS A 74 10.59 3.73 9.87
CA LYS A 74 9.41 3.11 10.47
C LYS A 74 8.64 2.27 9.45
N ALA A 75 8.45 2.79 8.23
CA ALA A 75 7.79 2.05 7.16
C ALA A 75 8.57 0.77 6.80
N ASN A 76 9.88 0.87 6.52
CA ASN A 76 10.71 -0.29 6.20
C ASN A 76 10.73 -1.33 7.32
N LYS A 77 10.88 -0.88 8.57
CA LYS A 77 10.84 -1.77 9.74
C LYS A 77 9.49 -2.48 9.82
N ALA A 78 8.38 -1.76 9.68
CA ALA A 78 7.04 -2.36 9.68
C ALA A 78 6.87 -3.41 8.57
N VAL A 79 7.43 -3.18 7.36
CA VAL A 79 7.40 -4.19 6.29
C VAL A 79 8.24 -5.43 6.62
N LEU A 80 9.41 -5.25 7.23
CA LEU A 80 10.27 -6.35 7.64
C LEU A 80 9.66 -7.16 8.79
N ASP A 81 9.06 -6.50 9.76
CA ASP A 81 8.39 -7.13 10.90
C ASP A 81 7.21 -8.03 10.44
N LEU A 82 6.64 -7.81 9.25
CA LEU A 82 5.63 -8.71 8.67
C LEU A 82 6.19 -10.09 8.31
N VAL A 83 7.51 -10.23 8.07
CA VAL A 83 8.13 -11.51 7.69
C VAL A 83 7.91 -12.58 8.76
N ASP A 84 7.94 -12.20 10.03
CA ASP A 84 7.75 -13.12 11.15
C ASP A 84 6.27 -13.48 11.40
N PHE A 85 5.33 -12.76 10.80
CA PHE A 85 3.91 -13.00 10.99
C PHE A 85 3.47 -14.33 10.35
N LYS A 86 3.06 -15.31 11.16
CA LYS A 86 2.49 -16.57 10.67
C LYS A 86 1.10 -16.32 10.09
N TYR A 87 0.96 -16.53 8.78
CA TYR A 87 -0.32 -16.42 8.12
C TYR A 87 -1.24 -17.56 8.58
N HIS A 88 -2.41 -17.22 9.12
CA HIS A 88 -3.44 -18.20 9.44
C HIS A 88 -4.51 -18.18 8.34
N VAL A 89 -4.92 -19.35 7.83
CA VAL A 89 -5.89 -19.49 6.73
C VAL A 89 -7.24 -18.78 6.98
N LYS A 90 -7.58 -18.54 8.25
CA LYS A 90 -8.80 -17.82 8.67
C LYS A 90 -8.68 -16.28 8.63
N ASN A 91 -7.49 -15.73 8.38
CA ASN A 91 -7.24 -14.28 8.36
C ASN A 91 -6.83 -13.80 6.97
N TYR A 92 -7.64 -14.14 5.96
CA TYR A 92 -7.40 -13.67 4.61
C TYR A 92 -7.71 -12.17 4.48
N GLN A 93 -6.71 -11.42 4.02
CA GLN A 93 -6.81 -9.99 3.76
C GLN A 93 -6.62 -9.75 2.25
N PRO A 94 -7.67 -9.30 1.53
CA PRO A 94 -7.55 -9.04 0.11
C PRO A 94 -6.68 -7.80 -0.16
N SER A 95 -5.72 -7.93 -1.07
CA SER A 95 -4.87 -6.86 -1.57
C SER A 95 -4.97 -6.83 -3.10
N PHE A 96 -5.40 -5.69 -3.64
CA PHE A 96 -5.83 -5.57 -5.03
C PHE A 96 -4.75 -4.94 -5.92
N LEU A 97 -4.45 -5.60 -7.04
CA LEU A 97 -3.75 -5.02 -8.19
C LEU A 97 -4.78 -4.65 -9.24
N VAL A 98 -4.92 -3.36 -9.55
CA VAL A 98 -5.98 -2.86 -10.43
C VAL A 98 -5.37 -2.41 -11.76
N LEU A 99 -5.81 -3.01 -12.86
CA LEU A 99 -5.47 -2.59 -14.22
C LEU A 99 -6.46 -1.50 -14.68
N CYS A 100 -6.27 -0.28 -14.18
CA CYS A 100 -7.16 0.85 -14.50
C CYS A 100 -6.73 1.60 -15.76
N GLY A 101 -5.46 1.51 -16.17
CA GLY A 101 -4.94 2.45 -17.17
C GLY A 101 -4.84 3.84 -16.55
N ASP A 102 -5.20 4.86 -17.31
CA ASP A 102 -5.30 6.22 -16.76
C ASP A 102 -6.41 6.32 -15.70
N PRO A 103 -6.11 6.72 -14.44
CA PRO A 103 -7.07 6.73 -13.34
C PRO A 103 -8.26 7.67 -13.56
N GLU A 104 -8.08 8.75 -14.33
CA GLU A 104 -9.16 9.69 -14.65
C GLU A 104 -10.13 9.07 -15.66
N SER A 105 -9.61 8.42 -16.71
CA SER A 105 -10.42 7.73 -17.71
C SER A 105 -11.31 6.61 -17.14
N ARG A 106 -10.87 5.93 -16.08
CA ARG A 106 -11.59 4.79 -15.46
C ARG A 106 -11.91 5.00 -13.98
N LEU A 107 -12.35 6.21 -13.64
CA LEU A 107 -12.74 6.57 -12.28
C LEU A 107 -13.78 5.61 -11.62
N PRO A 108 -14.79 5.05 -12.33
CA PRO A 108 -15.73 4.11 -11.73
C PRO A 108 -15.07 2.84 -11.18
N LEU A 109 -14.06 2.32 -11.88
CA LEU A 109 -13.31 1.14 -11.44
C LEU A 109 -12.47 1.45 -10.20
N VAL A 110 -11.84 2.62 -10.18
CA VAL A 110 -11.06 3.09 -9.03
C VAL A 110 -11.94 3.25 -7.79
N LYS A 111 -13.10 3.91 -7.93
CA LYS A 111 -14.07 4.06 -6.83
C LYS A 111 -14.64 2.72 -6.36
N PHE A 112 -14.94 1.82 -7.29
CA PHE A 112 -15.43 0.48 -6.95
C PHE A 112 -14.44 -0.30 -6.08
N VAL A 113 -13.17 -0.39 -6.50
CA VAL A 113 -12.14 -1.08 -5.72
C VAL A 113 -11.88 -0.36 -4.39
N HIS A 114 -11.92 0.97 -4.38
CA HIS A 114 -11.80 1.74 -3.16
C HIS A 114 -12.90 1.39 -2.13
N THR A 115 -14.16 1.26 -2.58
CA THR A 115 -15.29 0.83 -1.74
C THR A 115 -15.11 -0.60 -1.25
N LEU A 116 -14.68 -1.53 -2.11
CA LEU A 116 -14.44 -2.93 -1.71
C LEU A 116 -13.40 -3.07 -0.60
N ARG A 117 -12.37 -2.20 -0.63
CA ARG A 117 -11.25 -2.27 0.30
C ARG A 117 -11.62 -1.79 1.71
N HIS A 118 -12.57 -0.86 1.84
CA HIS A 118 -12.93 -0.18 3.10
C HIS A 118 -11.71 0.17 3.99
N ALA A 119 -10.58 0.52 3.35
CA ALA A 119 -9.27 0.90 3.91
C ALA A 119 -8.31 -0.20 4.43
N ASN A 120 -8.67 -1.47 4.47
CA ASN A 120 -7.88 -2.50 5.18
C ASN A 120 -7.08 -3.43 4.26
N GLY A 121 -6.44 -2.93 3.20
CA GLY A 121 -5.59 -3.75 2.33
C GLY A 121 -4.66 -2.93 1.43
N THR A 122 -3.58 -3.54 0.94
CA THR A 122 -2.69 -2.88 -0.01
C THR A 122 -3.37 -2.87 -1.37
N THR A 123 -3.53 -1.67 -1.95
CA THR A 123 -4.06 -1.54 -3.31
C THR A 123 -3.08 -0.77 -4.17
N VAL A 124 -2.75 -1.38 -5.30
CA VAL A 124 -1.85 -0.80 -6.30
C VAL A 124 -2.66 -0.67 -7.58
N TYR A 125 -2.82 0.56 -8.03
CA TYR A 125 -3.39 0.87 -9.33
C TYR A 125 -2.27 0.88 -10.36
N SER A 126 -2.57 0.49 -11.59
CA SER A 126 -1.54 0.40 -12.61
C SER A 126 -2.02 0.76 -14.00
N ASN A 127 -1.09 1.30 -14.76
CA ASN A 127 -1.26 1.67 -16.16
C ASN A 127 -0.13 1.06 -16.98
N ILE A 128 -0.50 0.37 -18.04
CA ILE A 128 0.43 -0.26 -18.96
C ILE A 128 0.42 0.56 -20.25
N VAL A 129 1.49 1.29 -20.48
CA VAL A 129 1.73 2.04 -21.71
C VAL A 129 2.39 1.09 -22.71
N ILE A 130 1.74 0.89 -23.86
CA ILE A 130 2.26 0.01 -24.90
C ILE A 130 3.32 0.78 -25.70
N GLY A 131 4.57 0.29 -25.67
CA GLY A 131 5.68 0.95 -26.35
C GLY A 131 7.03 0.36 -25.97
N LYS A 132 8.09 0.93 -26.55
CA LYS A 132 9.47 0.62 -26.17
C LYS A 132 9.85 1.46 -24.95
N PHE A 133 10.56 0.85 -23.99
CA PHE A 133 10.95 1.52 -22.75
C PHE A 133 11.77 2.80 -22.99
N HIS A 134 12.73 2.75 -23.92
CA HIS A 134 13.63 3.88 -24.21
C HIS A 134 12.87 5.15 -24.60
N ASP A 135 11.81 5.01 -25.40
CA ASP A 135 11.03 6.15 -25.91
C ASP A 135 10.19 6.82 -24.82
N HIS A 136 9.89 6.09 -23.73
CA HIS A 136 9.03 6.54 -22.64
C HIS A 136 9.76 6.69 -21.31
N ALA A 137 11.09 6.50 -21.25
CA ALA A 137 11.88 6.53 -20.03
C ALA A 137 11.75 7.87 -19.28
N ALA A 138 11.77 9.00 -20.00
CA ALA A 138 11.59 10.33 -19.42
C ALA A 138 10.20 10.53 -18.76
N SER A 139 9.17 9.88 -19.31
CA SER A 139 7.78 9.98 -18.84
C SER A 139 7.42 8.97 -17.72
N SER A 140 8.31 8.02 -17.44
CA SER A 140 8.10 6.95 -16.45
C SER A 140 8.89 7.16 -15.16
N GLY A 141 9.87 8.08 -15.15
CA GLY A 141 10.77 8.31 -14.02
C GLY A 141 10.30 9.37 -13.01
N ASN A 142 9.15 10.01 -13.23
CA ASN A 142 8.66 11.02 -12.29
C ASN A 142 8.07 10.36 -11.05
N ASN A 143 8.69 10.57 -9.89
CA ASN A 143 8.20 10.08 -8.58
C ASN A 143 6.76 10.53 -8.25
N ALA A 144 6.28 11.60 -8.90
CA ALA A 144 4.89 12.07 -8.79
C ALA A 144 3.88 11.04 -9.35
N ASP A 145 4.28 10.24 -10.34
CA ASP A 145 3.45 9.22 -10.98
C ASP A 145 3.42 7.91 -10.17
N SER A 146 4.07 7.84 -9.01
CA SER A 146 4.06 6.65 -8.14
C SER A 146 2.81 6.57 -7.25
N TYR A 147 1.96 7.61 -7.27
CA TYR A 147 0.79 7.73 -6.40
C TYR A 147 -0.43 8.20 -7.20
N LEU A 148 -1.62 7.87 -6.71
CA LEU A 148 -2.82 8.47 -7.28
C LEU A 148 -2.81 10.00 -7.12
N PRO A 149 -3.30 10.75 -8.12
CA PRO A 149 -3.48 12.19 -8.01
C PRO A 149 -4.24 12.57 -6.74
N ARG A 150 -3.69 13.52 -5.96
CA ARG A 150 -4.27 13.93 -4.66
C ARG A 150 -5.71 14.44 -4.78
N HIS A 151 -6.09 15.01 -5.93
CA HIS A 151 -7.43 15.52 -6.18
C HIS A 151 -8.52 14.43 -6.16
N LEU A 152 -8.16 13.15 -6.39
CA LEU A 152 -9.08 12.01 -6.32
C LEU A 152 -9.50 11.68 -4.88
N LYS A 153 -8.86 12.28 -3.87
CA LYS A 153 -9.07 12.00 -2.42
C LYS A 153 -8.90 10.53 -2.02
N ILE A 154 -8.26 9.72 -2.87
CA ILE A 154 -7.97 8.30 -2.64
C ILE A 154 -6.47 8.15 -2.45
N ARG A 155 -6.05 7.69 -1.27
CA ARG A 155 -4.64 7.39 -0.96
C ARG A 155 -4.31 5.96 -1.36
N ALA A 156 -3.65 5.80 -2.50
CA ALA A 156 -3.19 4.51 -3.00
C ALA A 156 -1.96 4.65 -3.90
N PHE A 157 -1.22 3.55 -4.03
CA PHE A 157 -0.05 3.46 -4.91
C PHE A 157 -0.49 3.38 -6.37
N TYR A 158 0.28 3.99 -7.25
CA TYR A 158 0.08 3.94 -8.70
C TYR A 158 1.37 3.47 -9.37
N HIS A 159 1.25 2.58 -10.35
CA HIS A 159 2.38 2.02 -11.07
C HIS A 159 2.17 2.17 -12.57
N LYS A 160 2.98 3.01 -13.21
CA LYS A 160 3.00 3.17 -14.65
C LYS A 160 4.15 2.34 -15.22
N ILE A 161 3.83 1.32 -16.03
CA ILE A 161 4.82 0.45 -16.70
C ILE A 161 4.72 0.64 -18.20
N VAL A 162 5.88 0.60 -18.85
CA VAL A 162 6.00 0.55 -20.30
C VAL A 162 6.33 -0.87 -20.70
N ALA A 163 5.54 -1.46 -21.59
CA ALA A 163 5.75 -2.82 -22.07
C ALA A 163 5.44 -2.93 -23.57
N PRO A 164 6.09 -3.84 -24.32
CA PRO A 164 5.82 -4.02 -25.74
C PRO A 164 4.40 -4.55 -26.00
N ASN A 165 3.83 -5.28 -25.05
CA ASN A 165 2.50 -5.88 -25.13
C ASN A 165 1.80 -5.80 -23.78
N LEU A 166 0.47 -5.75 -23.79
CA LEU A 166 -0.34 -5.77 -22.57
C LEU A 166 -0.06 -7.00 -21.70
N LYS A 167 0.06 -8.19 -22.34
CA LYS A 167 0.34 -9.46 -21.63
C LYS A 167 1.65 -9.38 -20.85
N ASN A 168 2.75 -9.05 -21.53
CA ASN A 168 4.06 -8.92 -20.92
C ASN A 168 4.07 -7.87 -19.79
N GLY A 169 3.32 -6.77 -19.96
CA GLY A 169 3.16 -5.75 -18.92
C GLY A 169 2.41 -6.27 -17.70
N VAL A 170 1.33 -7.04 -17.89
CA VAL A 170 0.58 -7.68 -16.80
C VAL A 170 1.42 -8.74 -16.10
N ASP A 171 2.15 -9.57 -16.84
CA ASP A 171 3.02 -10.61 -16.28
C ASP A 171 4.12 -9.99 -15.40
N ALA A 172 4.76 -8.93 -15.88
CA ALA A 172 5.74 -8.17 -15.13
C ALA A 172 5.13 -7.57 -13.85
N LEU A 173 3.94 -6.98 -13.94
CA LEU A 173 3.20 -6.45 -12.79
C LEU A 173 2.87 -7.54 -11.77
N MET A 174 2.35 -8.68 -12.21
CA MET A 174 1.97 -9.77 -11.31
C MET A 174 3.17 -10.35 -10.56
N GLN A 175 4.34 -10.38 -11.20
CA GLN A 175 5.57 -10.88 -10.58
C GLN A 175 6.18 -9.84 -9.62
N LEU A 176 6.28 -8.58 -10.04
CA LEU A 176 7.07 -7.54 -9.36
C LEU A 176 6.27 -6.64 -8.41
N ASN A 177 4.94 -6.76 -8.35
CA ASN A 177 4.15 -5.87 -7.51
C ASN A 177 4.31 -6.14 -6.00
N GLY A 178 4.39 -5.05 -5.23
CA GLY A 178 4.46 -5.04 -3.77
C GLY A 178 5.87 -5.23 -3.21
N LEU A 179 5.95 -5.30 -1.88
CA LEU A 179 7.21 -5.41 -1.15
C LEU A 179 7.07 -6.48 -0.06
N GLY A 180 7.78 -7.60 -0.21
CA GLY A 180 7.68 -8.75 0.70
C GLY A 180 6.23 -9.25 0.82
N LYS A 181 5.72 -9.33 2.06
CA LYS A 181 4.33 -9.75 2.32
C LYS A 181 3.26 -8.70 1.98
N LEU A 182 3.63 -7.48 1.59
CA LEU A 182 2.70 -6.47 1.08
C LEU A 182 2.38 -6.66 -0.41
N LYS A 183 2.57 -7.86 -0.95
CA LYS A 183 2.22 -8.21 -2.32
C LYS A 183 0.70 -8.30 -2.50
N THR A 184 0.21 -7.84 -3.63
CA THR A 184 -1.20 -8.01 -4.02
C THR A 184 -1.49 -9.47 -4.37
N ASN A 185 -2.67 -9.94 -3.99
CA ASN A 185 -3.13 -11.31 -4.22
C ASN A 185 -4.39 -11.41 -5.09
N VAL A 186 -5.03 -10.29 -5.44
CA VAL A 186 -6.20 -10.24 -6.32
C VAL A 186 -5.96 -9.28 -7.48
N LEU A 187 -6.07 -9.78 -8.70
CA LEU A 187 -6.05 -8.96 -9.92
C LEU A 187 -7.46 -8.48 -10.25
N VAL A 188 -7.63 -7.17 -10.44
CA VAL A 188 -8.89 -6.54 -10.84
C VAL A 188 -8.70 -5.84 -12.16
N MET A 189 -9.56 -6.14 -13.14
CA MET A 189 -9.52 -5.51 -14.46
C MET A 189 -10.93 -5.19 -14.94
N GLY A 190 -11.04 -4.12 -15.73
CA GLY A 190 -12.28 -3.80 -16.42
C GLY A 190 -12.57 -4.78 -17.55
N PHE A 191 -13.83 -5.13 -17.73
CA PHE A 191 -14.25 -5.97 -18.85
C PHE A 191 -14.21 -5.16 -20.17
N LYS A 192 -13.63 -5.74 -21.22
CA LYS A 192 -13.53 -5.09 -22.55
C LYS A 192 -14.82 -5.35 -23.32
N ASN A 193 -15.65 -4.31 -23.49
CA ASN A 193 -16.90 -4.40 -24.26
C ASN A 193 -16.72 -4.40 -25.80
N ALA A 194 -15.48 -4.39 -26.30
CA ALA A 194 -15.18 -4.01 -27.69
C ALA A 194 -15.42 -5.11 -28.75
N GLY A 195 -16.42 -5.98 -28.60
CA GLY A 195 -16.65 -7.02 -29.61
C GLY A 195 -17.79 -8.00 -29.35
N ILE A 196 -18.51 -7.89 -28.24
CA ILE A 196 -19.79 -8.57 -28.14
C ILE A 196 -20.78 -7.66 -28.86
N ASN A 197 -21.02 -7.94 -30.16
CA ASN A 197 -22.19 -7.41 -30.85
C ASN A 197 -23.36 -7.49 -29.88
N SER A 198 -24.15 -6.42 -29.72
CA SER A 198 -25.33 -6.42 -28.83
C SER A 198 -26.19 -7.68 -29.01
N HIS A 199 -26.20 -8.23 -30.23
CA HIS A 199 -26.78 -9.52 -30.61
C HIS A 199 -26.23 -10.78 -29.90
N GLN A 200 -24.93 -10.83 -29.59
CA GLN A 200 -24.29 -11.92 -28.85
C GLN A 200 -24.48 -11.80 -27.33
N MET A 201 -24.54 -10.58 -26.77
CA MET A 201 -24.94 -10.38 -25.37
C MET A 201 -26.41 -10.76 -25.17
N LEU A 202 -27.30 -10.40 -26.10
CA LEU A 202 -28.70 -10.83 -26.07
C LEU A 202 -28.82 -12.35 -26.24
N LYS A 203 -27.99 -12.99 -27.06
CA LYS A 203 -27.92 -14.46 -27.14
C LYS A 203 -27.44 -15.10 -25.83
N LEU A 204 -26.39 -14.59 -25.19
CA LEU A 204 -25.91 -15.12 -23.91
C LEU A 204 -26.89 -14.86 -22.77
N TRP A 205 -27.54 -13.70 -22.74
CA TRP A 205 -28.57 -13.35 -21.77
C TRP A 205 -29.85 -14.16 -21.97
N THR A 206 -30.27 -14.39 -23.23
CA THR A 206 -31.37 -15.31 -23.52
C THR A 206 -31.02 -16.76 -23.24
N LEU A 207 -29.79 -17.21 -23.51
CA LEU A 207 -29.33 -18.57 -23.19
C LEU A 207 -29.28 -18.80 -21.68
N THR A 208 -28.82 -17.83 -20.89
CA THR A 208 -28.84 -17.91 -19.42
C THR A 208 -30.27 -17.82 -18.86
N LYS A 209 -31.15 -17.03 -19.47
CA LYS A 209 -32.57 -16.96 -19.11
C LYS A 209 -33.34 -18.22 -19.51
N LYS A 210 -32.97 -18.85 -20.64
CA LYS A 210 -33.52 -20.12 -21.14
C LYS A 210 -33.02 -21.30 -20.30
N ARG A 211 -31.75 -21.30 -19.88
CA ARG A 211 -31.18 -22.29 -18.94
C ARG A 211 -31.87 -22.20 -17.56
N LYS A 212 -32.04 -20.99 -16.98
CA LYS A 212 -32.84 -20.79 -15.76
C LYS A 212 -34.32 -21.19 -15.88
N LYS A 213 -34.91 -21.15 -17.09
CA LYS A 213 -36.29 -21.59 -17.36
C LYS A 213 -36.38 -23.11 -17.58
N ILE A 214 -35.32 -23.74 -18.10
CA ILE A 214 -35.18 -25.20 -18.24
C ILE A 214 -34.91 -25.87 -16.88
N ASP A 215 -34.25 -25.16 -15.95
CA ASP A 215 -33.96 -25.64 -14.59
C ASP A 215 -35.12 -25.37 -13.59
N SER A 216 -36.16 -24.66 -14.01
CA SER A 216 -37.32 -24.34 -13.15
C SER A 216 -38.31 -25.49 -12.83
N PRO A 217 -38.40 -26.62 -13.55
CA PRO A 217 -39.26 -27.74 -13.13
C PRO A 217 -38.61 -28.72 -12.15
N MET A 218 -37.29 -28.62 -11.87
CA MET A 218 -36.58 -29.52 -10.93
C MET A 218 -36.39 -28.95 -9.52
N LYS A 219 -37.27 -28.04 -9.08
CA LYS A 219 -37.15 -27.39 -7.77
C LYS A 219 -37.51 -28.25 -6.55
N ASN A 220 -38.03 -29.47 -6.74
CA ASN A 220 -38.60 -30.25 -5.62
C ASN A 220 -37.94 -31.62 -5.37
N MET A 221 -36.80 -31.96 -6.00
CA MET A 221 -36.24 -33.33 -5.86
C MET A 221 -34.75 -33.42 -5.50
N TRP A 222 -34.06 -32.29 -5.30
CA TRP A 222 -32.60 -32.25 -5.13
C TRP A 222 -32.12 -31.76 -3.75
N ASN A 223 -32.97 -31.76 -2.73
CA ASN A 223 -32.63 -31.09 -1.47
C ASN A 223 -31.87 -31.92 -0.41
N TYR A 224 -31.55 -33.21 -0.61
CA TYR A 224 -30.87 -33.97 0.46
C TYR A 224 -29.74 -34.93 0.06
N TRP A 225 -29.45 -35.14 -1.23
CA TRP A 225 -28.45 -36.14 -1.65
C TRP A 225 -27.20 -35.59 -2.37
N GLU A 226 -27.20 -34.37 -2.94
CA GLU A 226 -26.00 -33.80 -3.59
C GLU A 226 -24.99 -33.16 -2.64
N ILE A 227 -25.40 -32.85 -1.41
CA ILE A 227 -24.51 -32.24 -0.41
C ILE A 227 -23.48 -33.28 0.11
N ALA A 228 -23.76 -34.58 -0.02
CA ALA A 228 -22.84 -35.65 0.38
C ALA A 228 -21.82 -36.03 -0.71
N TRP A 229 -22.16 -35.88 -2.00
CA TRP A 229 -21.29 -36.31 -3.11
C TRP A 229 -20.23 -35.27 -3.50
N LEU A 230 -20.52 -33.97 -3.36
CA LEU A 230 -19.54 -32.92 -3.66
C LEU A 230 -18.49 -32.70 -2.55
N ALA A 231 -18.71 -33.25 -1.34
CA ALA A 231 -17.71 -33.27 -0.28
C ALA A 231 -16.59 -34.30 -0.51
N TYR A 232 -16.86 -35.36 -1.29
CA TYR A 232 -15.91 -36.48 -1.46
C TYR A 232 -14.90 -36.26 -2.61
N ILE A 233 -15.23 -35.44 -3.62
CA ILE A 233 -14.37 -35.26 -4.81
C ILE A 233 -13.36 -34.10 -4.66
N HIS A 234 -13.53 -33.21 -3.67
CA HIS A 234 -12.63 -32.06 -3.49
C HIS A 234 -11.42 -32.31 -2.56
N ILE A 235 -11.21 -33.54 -2.07
CA ILE A 235 -10.10 -33.92 -1.16
C ILE A 235 -8.93 -34.63 -1.86
N TYR A 236 -9.07 -35.09 -3.11
CA TYR A 236 -8.02 -35.91 -3.76
C TYR A 236 -7.22 -35.24 -4.88
N ILE A 237 -7.44 -33.96 -5.16
CA ILE A 237 -6.64 -33.22 -6.14
C ILE A 237 -6.06 -31.99 -5.45
N TYR A 238 -4.83 -32.18 -4.95
CA TYR A 238 -3.77 -31.23 -4.55
C TYR A 238 -3.04 -31.71 -3.27
N ILE A 239 -2.41 -32.89 -3.38
CA ILE A 239 -0.95 -32.99 -3.23
C ILE A 239 -0.34 -32.39 -4.50
#